data_AF-A0A444KRD1-F1
#
_entry.id   AF-A0A444KRD1-F1
#
_cell.length_a   1.000
_cell.length_b   1.000
_cell.length_c   1.000
_cell.angle_alpha   90.00
_cell.angle_beta   90.00
_cell.angle_gamma   90.00
#
_symmetry.space_group_name_H-M   'P 1'
#
loop_
_entity.id
_entity.type
_entity.pdbx_description
1 polymer ?
#
loop_
_entity_poly.entity_id
_entity_poly.type
_entity_poly.pdbx_seq_one_letter_code
_entity_poly.pdbx_strand_id
1 'polypeptide(L)'
;MLRFIFRLAAMVALSVSVIMAVVDATRSVAASALVMTPLNTSWLAVSPDTRAAFETYVRDKASPLLWDGVIAWVLAQPGFAVFAV
;
A
#
# COMPACT_ATOMS: atom_id res chain seq x y z
N MET A 1 0.86 -25.53 10.34
CA MET A 1 -0.16 -24.48 10.54
C MET A 1 0.33 -23.11 10.10
N LEU A 2 1.52 -22.65 10.52
CA LEU A 2 2.08 -21.35 10.11
C LEU A 2 2.14 -21.12 8.57
N ARG A 3 2.49 -22.17 7.81
CA ARG A 3 2.49 -22.14 6.33
C ARG A 3 1.12 -21.83 5.73
N PHE A 4 0.03 -22.25 6.39
CA PHE A 4 -1.33 -22.00 5.94
C PHE A 4 -1.72 -20.54 6.18
N ILE A 5 -1.31 -19.96 7.31
CA ILE A 5 -1.56 -18.55 7.64
C ILE A 5 -0.89 -17.64 6.62
N PHE A 6 0.39 -17.88 6.32
CA PHE A 6 1.09 -17.11 5.28
C PHE A 6 0.45 -17.26 3.90
N ARG A 7 -0.05 -18.46 3.57
CA ARG A 7 -0.75 -18.69 2.29
C ARG A 7 -2.08 -17.95 2.22
N LEU A 8 -2.84 -17.92 3.33
CA LEU A 8 -4.08 -17.17 3.42
C LEU A 8 -3.80 -15.65 3.31
N ALA A 9 -2.82 -15.15 4.06
CA ALA A 9 -2.40 -13.76 3.99
C ALA A 9 -1.95 -13.36 2.58
N ALA A 10 -1.17 -14.22 1.90
CA ALA A 10 -0.77 -14.01 0.52
C ALA A 10 -1.97 -13.99 -0.44
N MET A 11 -2.97 -14.86 -0.28
CA MET A 11 -4.19 -14.83 -1.10
C MET A 11 -4.99 -13.54 -0.90
N VAL A 12 -5.08 -13.05 0.35
CA VAL A 12 -5.76 -11.79 0.65
C VAL A 12 -4.99 -10.62 0.05
N ALA A 13 -3.67 -10.56 0.24
CA ALA A 13 -2.82 -9.53 -0.34
C ALA A 13 -2.93 -9.50 -1.87
N LEU A 14 -2.87 -10.67 -2.52
CA LEU A 14 -3.03 -10.81 -3.97
C LEU A 14 -4.40 -10.27 -4.43
N SER A 15 -5.47 -10.55 -3.68
CA SER A 15 -6.82 -10.06 -4.01
C SER A 15 -6.89 -8.53 -3.93
N VAL A 16 -6.28 -7.92 -2.90
CA VAL A 16 -6.18 -6.46 -2.77
C VAL A 16 -5.34 -5.86 -3.90
N SER A 17 -4.22 -6.49 -4.26
CA SER A 17 -3.38 -6.08 -5.39
C SER A 17 -4.18 -5.99 -6.69
N VAL A 18 -4.97 -7.03 -6.99
CA VAL A 18 -5.82 -7.07 -8.19
C VAL A 18 -6.87 -5.95 -8.17
N ILE A 19 -7.53 -5.72 -7.04
CA ILE A 19 -8.52 -4.62 -6.92
C ILE A 19 -7.87 -3.27 -7.20
N MET A 20 -6.71 -3.00 -6.61
CA MET A 20 -5.98 -1.74 -6.85
C MET A 20 -5.54 -1.60 -8.30
N ALA A 21 -5.05 -2.68 -8.92
CA ALA A 21 -4.65 -2.68 -10.33
C ALA A 21 -5.83 -2.37 -11.26
N VAL A 22 -7.02 -2.91 -10.98
CA VAL A 22 -8.23 -2.63 -11.75
C VAL A 22 -8.64 -1.16 -11.62
N VAL A 23 -8.60 -0.59 -10.41
CA VAL A 23 -8.90 0.83 -10.19
C VAL A 23 -7.92 1.73 -10.96
N ASP A 24 -6.64 1.43 -10.90
CA ASP A 24 -5.60 2.18 -11.63
C ASP A 24 -5.77 2.06 -13.15
N ALA A 25 -6.11 0.86 -13.64
CA ALA A 25 -6.38 0.63 -15.06
C ALA A 25 -7.60 1.42 -15.56
N THR A 26 -8.71 1.43 -14.80
CA THR A 26 -9.91 2.20 -15.18
C THR A 26 -9.63 3.71 -15.23
N ARG A 27 -8.88 4.24 -14.27
CA ARG A 27 -8.43 5.64 -14.30
C ARG A 27 -7.50 5.91 -15.47
N SER A 28 -6.60 4.98 -15.78
CA SER A 28 -5.66 5.14 -16.89
C SER A 28 -6.39 5.21 -18.24
N VAL A 29 -7.38 4.36 -18.44
CA VAL A 29 -8.23 4.37 -19.65
C VAL A 29 -9.02 5.69 -19.73
N ALA A 30 -9.61 6.14 -18.63
CA ALA A 30 -10.35 7.41 -18.59
C ALA A 30 -9.46 8.63 -18.88
N ALA A 31 -8.21 8.61 -18.42
CA ALA A 31 -7.24 9.70 -18.63
C ALA A 31 -6.49 9.61 -19.97
N SER A 32 -6.66 8.52 -20.74
CA SER A 32 -5.82 8.19 -21.91
C SER A 32 -4.31 8.25 -21.61
N ALA A 33 -3.93 8.03 -20.36
CA ALA A 33 -2.56 8.13 -19.85
C ALA A 33 -2.38 7.09 -18.75
N LEU A 34 -1.17 6.55 -18.58
CA LEU A 34 -0.90 5.60 -17.52
C LEU A 34 -0.95 6.30 -16.15
N VAL A 35 -1.92 5.94 -15.33
CA VAL A 35 -2.12 6.45 -13.98
C VAL A 35 -1.89 5.32 -12.99
N MET A 36 -0.79 5.41 -12.25
CA MET A 36 -0.49 4.51 -11.13
C MET A 36 -0.61 5.28 -9.83
N THR A 37 -1.45 4.79 -8.91
CA THR A 37 -1.79 5.54 -7.70
C THR A 37 -0.90 5.09 -6.52
N PRO A 38 -0.10 5.98 -5.91
CA PRO A 38 0.75 5.60 -4.78
C PRO A 38 -0.06 5.10 -3.59
N LEU A 39 0.41 4.07 -2.88
CA LEU A 39 -0.29 3.49 -1.73
C LEU A 39 -0.61 4.53 -0.65
N ASN A 40 0.31 5.46 -0.38
CA ASN A 40 0.09 6.54 0.57
C ASN A 40 -1.16 7.37 0.25
N THR A 41 -1.36 7.69 -1.04
CA THR A 41 -2.51 8.50 -1.46
C THR A 41 -3.82 7.74 -1.30
N SER A 42 -3.83 6.45 -1.63
CA SER A 42 -4.98 5.57 -1.42
C SER A 42 -5.31 5.41 0.07
N TRP A 43 -4.29 5.26 0.93
CA TRP A 43 -4.50 5.18 2.38
C TRP A 43 -5.04 6.49 2.93
N LEU A 44 -4.42 7.63 2.60
CA LEU A 44 -4.89 8.95 3.03
C LEU A 44 -6.33 9.23 2.59
N ALA A 45 -6.75 8.76 1.41
CA ALA A 45 -8.11 8.92 0.93
C ALA A 45 -9.13 8.08 1.70
N VAL A 46 -8.74 6.90 2.20
CA VAL A 46 -9.62 5.99 2.94
C VAL A 46 -9.66 6.34 4.43
N SER A 47 -8.50 6.58 5.05
CA SER A 47 -8.40 6.86 6.47
C SER A 47 -7.12 7.64 6.79
N PRO A 48 -7.19 8.98 6.87
CA PRO A 48 -6.05 9.82 7.19
C PRO A 48 -5.60 9.63 8.66
N ASP A 49 -6.53 9.38 9.58
CA ASP A 49 -6.23 9.21 11.01
C ASP A 49 -5.38 7.97 11.27
N THR A 50 -5.71 6.83 10.63
CA THR A 50 -4.93 5.60 10.79
C THR A 50 -3.53 5.73 10.19
N ARG A 51 -3.38 6.47 9.09
CA ARG A 51 -2.08 6.78 8.48
C ARG A 51 -1.21 7.63 9.42
N ALA A 52 -1.79 8.65 10.04
CA ALA A 52 -1.07 9.50 10.99
C ALA A 52 -0.69 8.76 12.28
N ALA A 53 -1.59 7.90 12.79
CA ALA A 53 -1.31 7.05 13.94
C ALA A 53 -0.19 6.04 13.65
N PHE A 54 -0.18 5.44 12.45
CA PHE A 54 0.87 4.53 12.02
C PHE A 54 2.23 5.23 11.88
N GLU A 55 2.27 6.44 11.30
CA GLU A 55 3.49 7.25 11.24
C GLU A 55 4.05 7.53 12.64
N THR A 56 3.20 8.00 13.54
CA THR A 56 3.59 8.30 14.93
C THR A 56 4.11 7.04 15.62
N TYR A 57 3.39 5.92 15.50
CA TYR A 57 3.78 4.65 16.09
C TYR A 57 5.15 4.18 15.60
N VAL A 58 5.42 4.24 14.29
CA VAL A 58 6.71 3.80 13.74
C VAL A 58 7.85 4.73 14.15
N ARG A 59 7.62 6.05 14.12
CA ARG A 59 8.62 7.03 14.52
C ARG A 59 8.98 6.86 16.01
N ASP A 60 8.00 6.58 16.86
CA ASP A 60 8.19 6.42 18.30
C ASP A 60 8.77 5.05 18.70
N LYS A 61 8.34 3.96 18.04
CA LYS A 61 8.70 2.59 18.45
C LYS A 61 9.88 2.00 17.71
N ALA A 62 10.07 2.34 16.44
CA ALA A 62 11.10 1.74 15.61
C ALA A 62 12.29 2.67 15.44
N SER A 63 12.10 3.77 14.71
CA SER A 63 13.06 4.87 14.52
C SER A 63 12.53 5.80 13.41
N PRO A 64 12.76 7.11 13.48
CA PRO A 64 12.49 8.04 12.38
C PRO A 64 13.20 7.63 11.07
N LEU A 65 14.41 7.10 11.15
CA LEU A 65 15.17 6.62 9.99
C LEU A 65 14.47 5.47 9.25
N LEU A 66 13.75 4.60 9.97
CA LEU A 66 13.00 3.50 9.34
C LEU A 66 11.80 4.03 8.56
N TRP A 67 11.13 5.04 9.12
CA TRP A 67 10.03 5.71 8.45
C TRP A 67 10.51 6.41 7.18
N ASP A 68 11.48 7.32 7.30
CA ASP A 68 11.93 8.17 6.21
C ASP A 68 12.73 7.38 5.15
N GLY A 69 13.40 6.28 5.52
CA GLY A 69 14.20 5.47 4.60
C GLY A 69 13.42 4.39 3.85
N VAL A 70 12.67 3.54 4.57
CA VAL A 70 12.07 2.32 3.99
C VAL A 70 10.57 2.47 3.82
N ILE A 71 9.86 2.87 4.88
CA ILE A 71 8.39 2.84 4.89
C ILE A 71 7.81 3.93 3.99
N ALA A 72 8.37 5.14 4.01
CA ALA A 72 8.01 6.21 3.09
C ALA A 72 8.26 5.82 1.63
N TRP A 73 9.36 5.13 1.35
CA TRP A 73 9.69 4.64 0.02
C TRP A 73 8.69 3.57 -0.47
N VAL A 74 8.32 2.61 0.38
CA VAL A 74 7.29 1.59 0.08
C VAL A 74 5.92 2.24 -0.12
N LEU A 75 5.54 3.19 0.72
CA LEU A 75 4.28 3.94 0.63
C LEU A 75 4.20 4.79 -0.65
N ALA A 76 5.33 5.20 -1.21
CA ALA A 76 5.40 5.94 -2.48
C ALA A 76 5.24 5.02 -3.71
N GLN A 77 5.37 3.70 -3.56
CA GLN A 77 5.15 2.76 -4.66
C GLN A 77 3.65 2.61 -4.99
N PRO A 78 3.31 2.18 -6.23
CA PRO A 78 1.93 1.89 -6.60
C PRO A 78 1.34 0.82 -5.69
N GLY A 79 0.11 1.03 -5.20
CA GLY A 79 -0.50 0.12 -4.23
C GLY A 79 -0.59 -1.33 -4.72
N PHE A 80 -0.91 -1.55 -5.99
CA PHE A 80 -0.94 -2.89 -6.57
C PHE A 80 0.42 -3.60 -6.51
N ALA A 81 1.53 -2.87 -6.71
CA ALA A 81 2.88 -3.42 -6.72
C ALA A 81 3.33 -3.81 -5.31
N VAL A 82 2.92 -3.04 -4.28
CA VAL A 82 3.23 -3.34 -2.88
C VAL A 82 2.56 -4.64 -2.44
N PHE A 83 1.32 -4.89 -2.83
CA PHE A 83 0.58 -6.09 -2.44
C PHE A 83 0.81 -7.32 -3.34
N ALA A 84 1.59 -7.18 -4.42
CA ALA A 84 1.87 -8.27 -5.36
C ALA A 84 3.05 -9.17 -4.93
N VAL A 85 3.81 -8.77 -3.90
CA VAL A 85 5.01 -9.45 -3.38
C VAL A 85 4.67 -10.23 -2.12
#